data_AF-A0AAP0KSN0-F1
#
_entry.id   AF-A0AAP0KSN0-F1
#
_cell.length_a   1.000
_cell.length_b   1.000
_cell.length_c   1.000
_cell.angle_alpha   90.00
_cell.angle_beta   90.00
_cell.angle_gamma   90.00
#
_symmetry.space_group_name_H-M   'P 1'
#
loop_
_entity.id
_entity.type
_entity.pdbx_description
1 polymer ?
#
loop_
_entity_poly.entity_id
_entity_poly.type
_entity_poly.pdbx_seq_one_letter_code
_entity_poly.pdbx_strand_id
1 'polypeptide(L)'
;MTSRCASRSILLAMVFAALLLESQIVEVVAKSHTSEAYVTLLYGDEFLLGVRVLGKSIRGTGSNRDMVVLVSEGVSDYAKNLLQADGWIVEFISLLANPNQVRPKRFWGVYTKLKIFNMTNYKKVVYLDADTIVVKNIDDLFKCGKFCANLKHSERLNSGVMVVEPSESLFEDMMSKVKTLQSYTGGGQGFLNSYYSGFANAHVFEPNLPSDIRNSKSIPEMERLSTLYNADVGLYMLANKWMVDEKELRVIHYTLGPLKPWDWWTAWLLKPVDIWQTVREQLEESLPGTGGGKNPNEDLLVKFLFILPLCVLLFCYYKSFLQMQKDIFSLFFRGSFFDNVRRLYYKVRAGSGLTYNVVGVSSSSAIDSHQQFSYGSQSKLPSHLGGVSIVICFMAAIVSLALSFAIVPRQVMPWTGLLLMYEWTFTVFFFTFRGYLKFVQRWGKATGSFSSDSDSLDDNSGKGHLRQVSTCDISAWYYGLGMAFLAVVAPSLPCLFGITALFLRLGLMVVGGIVLASFMTYASEHLAIRAFLKGLEDMETPRTRNACFFC
;
A
#
# COMPACT_ATOMS: atom_id res chain seq x y z
N MET A 1 -47.82 32.46 45.74
CA MET A 1 -46.57 31.86 45.21
C MET A 1 -46.79 30.86 44.06
N THR A 2 -48.04 30.57 43.67
CA THR A 2 -48.40 29.44 42.78
C THR A 2 -48.46 29.76 41.28
N SER A 3 -48.69 31.00 40.84
CA SER A 3 -48.82 31.33 39.40
C SER A 3 -47.51 31.35 38.60
N ARG A 4 -46.37 31.65 39.24
CA ARG A 4 -45.06 31.72 38.56
C ARG A 4 -44.45 30.35 38.23
N CYS A 5 -44.96 29.26 38.81
CA CYS A 5 -44.44 27.91 38.56
C CYS A 5 -45.04 27.33 37.26
N ALA A 6 -46.36 27.44 37.08
CA ALA A 6 -47.06 26.97 35.88
C ALA A 6 -46.52 27.61 34.58
N SER A 7 -46.29 28.92 34.58
CA SER A 7 -45.76 29.66 33.42
C SER A 7 -44.38 29.13 32.97
N ARG A 8 -43.49 28.77 33.90
CA ARG A 8 -42.17 28.21 33.56
C ARG A 8 -42.26 26.78 33.01
N SER A 9 -43.15 25.96 33.56
CA SER A 9 -43.39 24.59 33.04
C SER A 9 -43.94 24.59 31.62
N ILE A 10 -44.87 25.51 31.32
CA ILE A 10 -45.44 25.68 29.98
C ILE A 10 -44.38 26.18 28.99
N LEU A 11 -43.53 27.13 29.39
CA LEU A 11 -42.43 27.61 28.55
C LEU A 11 -41.40 26.51 28.27
N LEU A 12 -41.05 25.70 29.28
CA LEU A 12 -40.12 24.58 29.10
C LEU A 12 -40.70 23.50 28.17
N ALA A 13 -41.99 23.21 28.29
CA ALA A 13 -42.69 22.28 27.41
C ALA A 13 -42.78 22.81 25.97
N MET A 14 -43.00 24.11 25.75
CA MET A 14 -42.97 24.70 24.41
C MET A 14 -41.57 24.72 23.81
N VAL A 15 -40.51 24.94 24.59
CA VAL A 15 -39.12 24.83 24.10
C VAL A 15 -38.76 23.38 23.78
N PHE A 16 -39.18 22.40 24.58
CA PHE A 16 -39.00 20.99 24.25
C PHE A 16 -39.80 20.57 23.02
N ALA A 17 -41.03 21.07 22.85
CA ALA A 17 -41.83 20.85 21.65
C ALA A 17 -41.20 21.49 20.41
N ALA A 18 -40.65 22.70 20.52
CA ALA A 18 -39.93 23.37 19.43
C ALA A 18 -38.66 22.59 19.02
N LEU A 19 -37.86 22.14 19.99
CA LEU A 19 -36.68 21.29 19.74
C LEU A 19 -37.06 19.92 19.15
N LEU A 20 -38.22 19.36 19.51
CA LEU A 20 -38.75 18.15 18.89
C LEU A 20 -39.28 18.40 17.47
N LEU A 21 -39.89 19.56 17.19
CA LEU A 21 -40.29 19.95 15.83
C LEU A 21 -39.08 20.20 14.91
N GLU A 22 -38.04 20.86 15.40
CA GLU A 22 -36.77 21.03 14.66
C GLU A 22 -36.10 19.67 14.34
N SER A 23 -36.39 18.61 15.11
CA SER A 23 -35.85 17.26 14.88
C SER A 23 -36.61 16.41 13.84
N GLN A 24 -37.75 16.87 13.32
CA GLN A 24 -38.62 16.07 12.43
C GLN A 24 -38.99 16.72 11.08
N ILE A 25 -38.42 17.88 10.74
CA ILE A 25 -38.52 18.43 9.37
C ILE A 25 -37.21 18.19 8.61
N VAL A 26 -36.86 16.91 8.45
CA VAL A 26 -36.14 16.48 7.25
C VAL A 26 -37.19 16.29 6.18
N GLU A 27 -37.53 17.36 5.45
CA GLU A 27 -38.20 17.18 4.18
C GLU A 27 -37.29 16.31 3.31
N VAL A 28 -37.70 15.05 3.10
CA VAL A 28 -37.20 14.26 1.99
C VAL A 28 -37.78 14.90 0.73
N VAL A 29 -37.13 15.99 0.30
CA VAL A 29 -37.36 16.60 -1.00
C VAL A 29 -37.04 15.52 -2.01
N ALA A 30 -38.08 14.86 -2.50
CA ALA A 30 -37.99 13.85 -3.55
C ALA A 30 -37.36 14.53 -4.76
N LYS A 31 -36.04 14.37 -4.91
CA LYS A 31 -35.26 15.07 -5.91
C LYS A 31 -35.80 14.65 -7.27
N SER A 32 -36.42 15.59 -7.99
CA SER A 32 -36.98 15.32 -9.31
C SER A 32 -35.89 14.74 -10.20
N HIS A 33 -36.08 13.49 -10.62
CA HIS A 33 -35.18 12.80 -11.53
C HIS A 33 -34.95 13.65 -12.78
N THR A 34 -33.69 13.81 -13.18
CA THR A 34 -33.37 14.48 -14.44
C THR A 34 -33.50 13.50 -15.60
N SER A 35 -33.95 13.95 -16.78
CA SER A 35 -34.02 13.11 -17.98
C SER A 35 -32.65 12.65 -18.53
N GLU A 36 -31.57 12.96 -17.82
CA GLU A 36 -30.17 12.79 -18.21
C GLU A 36 -29.39 12.33 -16.98
N ALA A 37 -28.53 11.31 -17.11
CA ALA A 37 -27.80 10.73 -15.98
C ALA A 37 -26.33 10.43 -16.27
N TYR A 38 -25.48 10.54 -15.25
CA TYR A 38 -24.20 9.84 -15.22
C TYR A 38 -24.42 8.41 -14.78
N VAL A 39 -23.79 7.44 -15.45
CA VAL A 39 -23.97 6.02 -15.16
C VAL A 39 -22.63 5.34 -14.93
N THR A 40 -22.55 4.48 -13.92
CA THR A 40 -21.40 3.57 -13.74
C THR A 40 -21.88 2.16 -13.38
N LEU A 41 -20.96 1.20 -13.32
CA LEU A 41 -21.26 -0.22 -13.17
C LEU A 41 -20.35 -0.88 -12.13
N LEU A 42 -20.96 -1.51 -11.13
CA LEU A 42 -20.29 -2.17 -10.02
C LEU A 42 -20.66 -3.66 -9.99
N TYR A 43 -19.66 -4.51 -10.20
CA TYR A 43 -19.82 -5.97 -10.18
C TYR A 43 -19.74 -6.54 -8.75
N GLY A 44 -18.83 -6.01 -7.95
CA GLY A 44 -18.60 -6.36 -6.55
C GLY A 44 -17.86 -5.22 -5.84
N ASP A 45 -17.69 -5.37 -4.53
CA ASP A 45 -17.21 -4.30 -3.66
C ASP A 45 -15.78 -3.82 -3.96
N GLU A 46 -14.98 -4.53 -4.78
CA GLU A 46 -13.58 -4.15 -5.01
C GLU A 46 -13.40 -2.81 -5.75
N PHE A 47 -14.41 -2.35 -6.49
CA PHE A 47 -14.45 -1.02 -7.13
C PHE A 47 -15.27 0.02 -6.36
N LEU A 48 -15.84 -0.31 -5.19
CA LEU A 48 -16.73 0.57 -4.41
C LEU A 48 -16.10 1.93 -4.18
N LEU A 49 -14.88 1.99 -3.64
CA LEU A 49 -14.16 3.23 -3.38
C LEU A 49 -13.92 4.06 -4.66
N GLY A 50 -13.70 3.41 -5.81
CA GLY A 50 -13.62 4.06 -7.12
C GLY A 50 -14.93 4.80 -7.47
N VAL A 51 -16.06 4.12 -7.32
CA VAL A 51 -17.40 4.71 -7.54
C VAL A 51 -17.68 5.86 -6.55
N ARG A 52 -17.32 5.73 -5.27
CA ARG A 52 -17.48 6.81 -4.28
C ARG A 52 -16.73 8.07 -4.72
N VAL A 53 -15.44 7.93 -5.07
CA VAL A 53 -14.60 9.06 -5.52
C VAL A 53 -15.11 9.65 -6.84
N LEU A 54 -15.55 8.81 -7.79
CA LEU A 54 -16.17 9.24 -9.04
C LEU A 54 -17.40 10.13 -8.79
N GLY A 55 -18.31 9.70 -7.91
CA GLY A 55 -19.51 10.46 -7.54
C GLY A 55 -19.19 11.80 -6.89
N LYS A 56 -18.25 11.81 -5.94
CA LYS A 56 -17.73 13.05 -5.33
C LYS A 56 -17.11 13.98 -6.37
N SER A 57 -16.38 13.45 -7.35
CA SER A 57 -15.76 14.24 -8.42
C SER A 57 -16.80 14.90 -9.34
N ILE A 58 -17.85 14.17 -9.74
CA ILE A 58 -18.96 14.69 -10.55
C ILE A 58 -19.67 15.83 -9.78
N ARG A 59 -20.06 15.59 -8.52
CA ARG A 59 -20.73 16.59 -7.66
C ARG A 59 -19.84 17.79 -7.36
N GLY A 60 -18.55 17.58 -7.12
CA GLY A 60 -17.57 18.64 -6.87
C GLY A 60 -17.40 19.61 -8.04
N THR A 61 -17.72 19.19 -9.27
CA THR A 61 -17.76 20.06 -10.46
C THR A 61 -19.13 20.74 -10.69
N GLY A 62 -20.02 20.71 -9.70
CA GLY A 62 -21.29 21.44 -9.70
C GLY A 62 -22.43 20.77 -10.50
N SER A 63 -22.23 19.55 -11.01
CA SER A 63 -23.29 18.88 -11.78
C SER A 63 -24.45 18.43 -10.89
N ASN A 64 -25.68 18.75 -11.32
CA ASN A 64 -26.92 18.42 -10.61
C ASN A 64 -27.61 17.14 -11.09
N ARG A 65 -27.14 16.54 -12.20
CA ARG A 65 -27.76 15.39 -12.89
C ARG A 65 -27.88 14.16 -12.01
N ASP A 66 -28.78 13.26 -12.35
CA ASP A 66 -28.87 11.92 -11.77
C ASP A 66 -27.50 11.21 -11.87
N MET A 67 -27.14 10.48 -10.81
CA MET A 67 -25.97 9.60 -10.78
C MET A 67 -26.49 8.21 -10.47
N VAL A 68 -26.42 7.31 -11.46
CA VAL A 68 -26.93 5.95 -11.36
C VAL A 68 -25.77 4.96 -11.31
N VAL A 69 -25.79 4.06 -10.34
CA VAL A 69 -24.87 2.94 -10.28
C VAL A 69 -25.65 1.65 -10.51
N LEU A 70 -25.31 0.99 -11.62
CA LEU A 70 -25.81 -0.34 -11.94
C LEU A 70 -25.05 -1.35 -11.07
N VAL A 71 -25.74 -2.09 -10.21
CA VAL A 71 -25.14 -3.07 -9.28
C VAL A 71 -25.55 -4.49 -9.63
N SER A 72 -24.61 -5.43 -9.50
CA SER A 72 -24.87 -6.86 -9.66
C SER A 72 -25.05 -7.60 -8.33
N GLU A 73 -25.42 -8.88 -8.38
CA GLU A 73 -25.55 -9.78 -7.22
C GLU A 73 -24.27 -9.86 -6.35
N GLY A 74 -23.09 -9.60 -6.93
CA GLY A 74 -21.82 -9.60 -6.21
C GLY A 74 -21.56 -8.37 -5.33
N VAL A 75 -22.43 -7.35 -5.35
CA VAL A 75 -22.31 -6.14 -4.53
C VAL A 75 -23.04 -6.33 -3.20
N SER A 76 -22.35 -6.05 -2.09
CA SER A 76 -22.94 -6.20 -0.76
C SER A 76 -24.02 -5.16 -0.46
N ASP A 77 -24.93 -5.47 0.45
CA ASP A 77 -25.98 -4.51 0.87
C ASP A 77 -25.37 -3.30 1.61
N TYR A 78 -24.25 -3.49 2.31
CA TYR A 78 -23.47 -2.39 2.86
C TYR A 78 -22.97 -1.44 1.76
N ALA A 79 -22.42 -1.98 0.66
CA ALA A 79 -21.96 -1.18 -0.47
C ALA A 79 -23.13 -0.43 -1.15
N LYS A 80 -24.29 -1.08 -1.33
CA LYS A 80 -25.51 -0.43 -1.87
C LYS A 80 -25.97 0.73 -0.98
N ASN A 81 -26.08 0.50 0.32
CA ASN A 81 -26.52 1.52 1.29
C ASN A 81 -25.53 2.70 1.37
N LEU A 82 -24.22 2.43 1.30
CA LEU A 82 -23.20 3.48 1.27
C LEU A 82 -23.29 4.33 0.00
N LEU A 83 -23.52 3.71 -1.17
CA LEU A 83 -23.70 4.42 -2.43
C LEU A 83 -24.97 5.27 -2.43
N GLN A 84 -26.07 4.77 -1.86
CA GLN A 84 -27.29 5.57 -1.64
C GLN A 84 -27.02 6.78 -0.74
N ALA A 85 -26.26 6.61 0.34
CA ALA A 85 -25.86 7.69 1.25
C ALA A 85 -24.93 8.72 0.57
N ASP A 86 -24.07 8.29 -0.37
CA ASP A 86 -23.27 9.17 -1.24
C ASP A 86 -24.09 9.87 -2.34
N GLY A 87 -25.41 9.63 -2.42
CA GLY A 87 -26.31 10.26 -3.38
C GLY A 87 -26.34 9.60 -4.76
N TRP A 88 -26.00 8.31 -4.85
CA TRP A 88 -26.26 7.48 -6.05
C TRP A 88 -27.64 6.85 -6.01
N ILE A 89 -28.30 6.84 -7.18
CA ILE A 89 -29.44 5.97 -7.47
C ILE A 89 -28.87 4.56 -7.73
N VAL A 90 -29.20 3.60 -6.89
CA VAL A 90 -28.71 2.22 -7.01
C VAL A 90 -29.74 1.38 -7.76
N GLU A 91 -29.41 0.96 -8.97
CA GLU A 91 -30.26 0.09 -9.81
C GLU A 91 -29.67 -1.32 -9.89
N PHE A 92 -30.44 -2.33 -9.47
CA PHE A 92 -30.01 -3.72 -9.56
C PHE A 92 -30.16 -4.25 -11.00
N ILE A 93 -29.14 -4.97 -11.48
CA ILE A 93 -29.14 -5.60 -12.80
C ILE A 93 -28.57 -7.02 -12.79
N SER A 94 -29.21 -7.92 -13.54
CA SER A 94 -28.63 -9.23 -13.84
C SER A 94 -27.38 -9.11 -14.72
N LEU A 95 -26.41 -10.01 -14.53
CA LEU A 95 -25.19 -10.05 -15.35
C LEU A 95 -25.46 -10.58 -16.77
N LEU A 96 -24.87 -9.94 -17.78
CA LEU A 96 -24.82 -10.50 -19.13
C LEU A 96 -23.61 -11.42 -19.27
N ALA A 97 -23.88 -12.70 -19.53
CA ALA A 97 -22.86 -13.72 -19.75
C ALA A 97 -22.00 -13.39 -20.98
N ASN A 98 -20.69 -13.27 -20.79
CA ASN A 98 -19.75 -13.11 -21.90
C ASN A 98 -19.71 -14.40 -22.77
N PRO A 99 -20.08 -14.33 -24.06
CA PRO A 99 -20.15 -15.50 -24.94
C PRO A 99 -18.77 -16.01 -25.40
N ASN A 100 -17.69 -15.24 -25.18
CA ASN A 100 -16.36 -15.59 -25.63
C ASN A 100 -15.78 -16.70 -24.73
N GLN A 101 -15.49 -17.86 -25.32
CA GLN A 101 -14.98 -19.03 -24.59
C GLN A 101 -13.56 -18.81 -24.04
N VAL A 102 -12.70 -18.15 -24.81
CA VAL A 102 -11.32 -17.80 -24.40
C VAL A 102 -11.33 -16.42 -23.74
N ARG A 103 -11.30 -16.39 -22.41
CA ARG A 103 -11.25 -15.15 -21.63
C ARG A 103 -10.67 -15.35 -20.22
N PRO A 104 -10.04 -14.33 -19.61
CA PRO A 104 -9.81 -14.30 -18.17
C PRO A 104 -11.11 -14.47 -17.38
N LYS A 105 -11.07 -15.18 -16.23
CA LYS A 105 -12.25 -15.38 -15.36
C LYS A 105 -12.94 -14.05 -15.00
N ARG A 106 -12.14 -13.02 -14.64
CA ARG A 106 -12.57 -11.63 -14.37
C ARG A 106 -13.37 -10.95 -15.49
N PHE A 107 -13.37 -11.47 -16.72
CA PHE A 107 -14.12 -10.90 -17.84
C PHE A 107 -15.49 -11.55 -18.08
N TRP A 108 -16.01 -12.32 -17.12
CA TRP A 108 -17.33 -12.97 -17.23
C TRP A 108 -18.48 -11.98 -17.45
N GLY A 109 -18.53 -10.93 -16.63
CA GLY A 109 -19.63 -9.95 -16.65
C GLY A 109 -19.43 -8.78 -17.62
N VAL A 110 -18.33 -8.67 -18.37
CA VAL A 110 -17.95 -7.40 -19.05
C VAL A 110 -18.96 -6.94 -20.12
N TYR A 111 -19.76 -7.86 -20.67
CA TYR A 111 -20.85 -7.51 -21.59
C TYR A 111 -22.03 -6.80 -20.89
N THR A 112 -22.12 -6.87 -19.55
CA THR A 112 -23.15 -6.20 -18.74
C THR A 112 -23.15 -4.67 -18.94
N LYS A 113 -21.99 -4.08 -19.29
CA LYS A 113 -21.89 -2.68 -19.72
C LYS A 113 -22.86 -2.32 -20.85
N LEU A 114 -23.26 -3.28 -21.70
CA LEU A 114 -24.23 -3.04 -22.77
C LEU A 114 -25.65 -2.72 -22.25
N LYS A 115 -25.97 -3.00 -20.98
CA LYS A 115 -27.29 -2.65 -20.42
C LYS A 115 -27.57 -1.15 -20.35
N ILE A 116 -26.55 -0.29 -20.42
CA ILE A 116 -26.74 1.17 -20.49
C ILE A 116 -27.53 1.59 -21.74
N PHE A 117 -27.46 0.81 -22.82
CA PHE A 117 -28.22 1.06 -24.05
C PHE A 117 -29.72 0.79 -23.87
N ASN A 118 -30.14 0.14 -22.77
CA ASN A 118 -31.55 -0.14 -22.45
C ASN A 118 -32.11 0.72 -21.30
N MET A 119 -31.39 1.75 -20.85
CA MET A 119 -31.86 2.68 -19.79
C MET A 119 -32.84 3.71 -20.35
N THR A 120 -33.95 3.24 -20.94
CA THR A 120 -34.95 4.05 -21.65
C THR A 120 -35.77 4.98 -20.74
N ASN A 121 -35.61 4.88 -19.42
CA ASN A 121 -36.03 5.88 -18.44
C ASN A 121 -35.25 7.21 -18.55
N TYR A 122 -34.07 7.19 -19.17
CA TYR A 122 -33.27 8.38 -19.45
C TYR A 122 -33.22 8.69 -20.95
N LYS A 123 -33.35 9.96 -21.31
CA LYS A 123 -33.15 10.44 -22.69
C LYS A 123 -31.68 10.31 -23.12
N LYS A 124 -30.75 10.44 -22.17
CA LYS A 124 -29.31 10.32 -22.43
C LYS A 124 -28.54 9.93 -21.19
N VAL A 125 -27.57 9.04 -21.36
CA VAL A 125 -26.66 8.61 -20.29
C VAL A 125 -25.21 8.90 -20.67
N VAL A 126 -24.45 9.40 -19.70
CA VAL A 126 -22.98 9.54 -19.79
C VAL A 126 -22.38 8.45 -18.92
N TYR A 127 -21.93 7.37 -19.54
CA TYR A 127 -21.28 6.26 -18.86
C TYR A 127 -19.82 6.58 -18.55
N LEU A 128 -19.41 6.30 -17.31
CA LEU A 128 -18.06 6.47 -16.77
C LEU A 128 -17.62 5.16 -16.08
N ASP A 129 -16.48 4.59 -16.44
CA ASP A 129 -15.90 3.45 -15.70
C ASP A 129 -15.47 3.90 -14.28
N ALA A 130 -15.58 2.99 -13.31
CA ALA A 130 -15.27 3.26 -11.89
C ALA A 130 -13.78 3.59 -11.59
N ASP A 131 -12.91 3.48 -12.58
CA ASP A 131 -11.51 3.91 -12.58
C ASP A 131 -11.28 5.18 -13.42
N THR A 132 -12.32 6.02 -13.55
CA THR A 132 -12.23 7.39 -14.06
C THR A 132 -12.41 8.41 -12.93
N ILE A 133 -12.05 9.67 -13.19
CA ILE A 133 -12.33 10.81 -12.31
C ILE A 133 -12.59 12.07 -13.11
N VAL A 134 -13.57 12.86 -12.66
CA VAL A 134 -14.01 14.11 -13.30
C VAL A 134 -13.33 15.29 -12.61
N VAL A 135 -12.54 16.07 -13.35
CA VAL A 135 -11.74 17.20 -12.84
C VAL A 135 -12.29 18.58 -13.24
N LYS A 136 -13.16 18.62 -14.25
CA LYS A 136 -13.98 19.78 -14.65
C LYS A 136 -15.39 19.31 -15.00
N ASN A 137 -16.36 20.22 -14.97
CA ASN A 137 -17.73 19.90 -15.37
C ASN A 137 -17.78 19.35 -16.81
N ILE A 138 -18.58 18.29 -17.00
CA ILE A 138 -18.77 17.56 -18.26
C ILE A 138 -20.26 17.45 -18.65
N ASP A 139 -21.12 18.33 -18.12
CA ASP A 139 -22.55 18.37 -18.48
C ASP A 139 -22.78 18.78 -19.95
N ASP A 140 -21.75 19.30 -20.63
CA ASP A 140 -21.76 19.51 -22.07
C ASP A 140 -21.79 18.21 -22.87
N LEU A 141 -21.33 17.08 -22.33
CA LEU A 141 -21.43 15.76 -22.98
C LEU A 141 -22.87 15.36 -23.30
N PHE A 142 -23.87 15.81 -22.54
CA PHE A 142 -25.28 15.54 -22.85
C PHE A 142 -25.76 16.21 -24.17
N LYS A 143 -25.00 17.17 -24.72
CA LYS A 143 -25.25 17.78 -26.05
C LYS A 143 -24.72 16.94 -27.22
N CYS A 144 -23.96 15.89 -26.97
CA CYS A 144 -23.37 15.01 -27.99
C CYS A 144 -24.46 14.20 -28.74
N GLY A 145 -24.11 13.60 -29.87
CA GLY A 145 -24.99 12.74 -30.68
C GLY A 145 -25.48 11.46 -29.98
N LYS A 146 -26.04 10.52 -30.75
CA LYS A 146 -26.65 9.30 -30.19
C LYS A 146 -25.63 8.37 -29.52
N PHE A 147 -24.43 8.26 -30.07
CA PHE A 147 -23.32 7.52 -29.47
C PHE A 147 -22.02 8.32 -29.53
N CYS A 148 -21.39 8.58 -28.40
CA CYS A 148 -20.09 9.24 -28.37
C CYS A 148 -19.09 8.49 -27.49
N ALA A 149 -17.83 8.47 -27.89
CA ALA A 149 -16.73 7.90 -27.12
C ALA A 149 -15.41 8.60 -27.48
N ASN A 150 -14.32 8.32 -26.79
CA ASN A 150 -12.99 8.80 -27.19
C ASN A 150 -12.25 7.74 -28.02
N LEU A 151 -11.43 8.15 -29.00
CA LEU A 151 -10.47 7.25 -29.64
C LEU A 151 -9.24 7.09 -28.75
N LYS A 152 -8.94 5.85 -28.34
CA LYS A 152 -7.78 5.55 -27.51
C LYS A 152 -6.49 5.77 -28.30
N HIS A 153 -6.33 5.03 -29.39
CA HIS A 153 -5.17 5.01 -30.28
C HIS A 153 -5.69 4.75 -31.71
N SER A 154 -5.34 5.66 -32.62
CA SER A 154 -5.60 5.76 -34.08
C SER A 154 -7.01 5.45 -34.61
N GLU A 155 -7.60 4.29 -34.31
CA GLU A 155 -8.84 3.80 -34.95
C GLU A 155 -9.84 3.15 -33.97
N ARG A 156 -9.47 2.94 -32.70
CA ARG A 156 -10.29 2.19 -31.74
C ARG A 156 -10.86 3.04 -30.62
N LEU A 157 -12.15 2.89 -30.35
CA LEU A 157 -12.84 3.56 -29.24
C LEU A 157 -12.45 2.97 -27.87
N ASN A 158 -12.33 3.86 -26.89
CA ASN A 158 -12.21 3.58 -25.47
C ASN A 158 -13.61 3.58 -24.86
N SER A 159 -14.03 2.47 -24.25
CA SER A 159 -15.39 2.32 -23.67
C SER A 159 -15.53 2.80 -22.23
N GLY A 160 -14.50 3.46 -21.66
CA GLY A 160 -14.50 3.94 -20.28
C GLY A 160 -15.15 5.31 -20.08
N VAL A 161 -15.35 6.06 -21.16
CA VAL A 161 -16.20 7.26 -21.17
C VAL A 161 -17.03 7.21 -22.45
N MET A 162 -18.35 7.14 -22.31
CA MET A 162 -19.28 7.07 -23.43
C MET A 162 -20.52 7.91 -23.19
N VAL A 163 -21.08 8.50 -24.25
CA VAL A 163 -22.43 9.07 -24.26
C VAL A 163 -23.32 8.15 -25.07
N VAL A 164 -24.52 7.84 -24.55
CA VAL A 164 -25.49 6.96 -25.18
C VAL A 164 -26.88 7.58 -25.09
N GLU A 165 -27.60 7.60 -26.20
CA GLU A 165 -29.06 7.75 -26.25
C GLU A 165 -29.68 6.34 -26.16
N PRO A 166 -30.26 5.94 -25.01
CA PRO A 166 -30.75 4.59 -24.81
C PRO A 166 -31.96 4.27 -25.72
N SER A 167 -32.00 3.05 -26.23
CA SER A 167 -33.07 2.56 -27.09
C SER A 167 -33.17 1.04 -27.00
N GLU A 168 -34.38 0.55 -26.74
CA GLU A 168 -34.67 -0.88 -26.62
C GLU A 168 -34.33 -1.63 -27.92
N SER A 169 -34.71 -1.10 -29.08
CA SER A 169 -34.39 -1.72 -30.37
C SER A 169 -32.89 -1.72 -30.71
N LEU A 170 -32.15 -0.71 -30.24
CA LEU A 170 -30.69 -0.68 -30.35
C LEU A 170 -30.05 -1.74 -29.45
N PHE A 171 -30.56 -1.90 -28.23
CA PHE A 171 -30.10 -2.93 -27.31
C PHE A 171 -30.42 -4.35 -27.80
N GLU A 172 -31.61 -4.60 -28.32
CA GLU A 172 -32.00 -5.88 -28.91
C GLU A 172 -31.12 -6.26 -30.12
N ASP A 173 -30.86 -5.31 -31.03
CA ASP A 173 -29.96 -5.52 -32.17
C ASP A 173 -28.53 -5.85 -31.68
N MET A 174 -28.02 -5.13 -30.66
CA MET A 174 -26.75 -5.49 -30.02
C MET A 174 -26.79 -6.91 -29.45
N MET A 175 -27.83 -7.28 -28.68
CA MET A 175 -27.94 -8.62 -28.08
C MET A 175 -28.00 -9.73 -29.14
N SER A 176 -28.65 -9.50 -30.28
CA SER A 176 -28.67 -10.43 -31.42
C SER A 176 -27.26 -10.69 -31.98
N LYS A 177 -26.39 -9.66 -31.93
CA LYS A 177 -25.02 -9.67 -32.47
C LYS A 177 -23.95 -10.07 -31.46
N VAL A 178 -24.23 -10.08 -30.15
CA VAL A 178 -23.26 -10.40 -29.07
C VAL A 178 -22.54 -11.73 -29.28
N LYS A 179 -23.20 -12.74 -29.87
CA LYS A 179 -22.63 -14.07 -30.15
C LYS A 179 -21.92 -14.18 -31.51
N THR A 180 -22.14 -13.25 -32.44
CA THR A 180 -21.70 -13.35 -33.85
C THR A 180 -20.65 -12.31 -34.23
N LEU A 181 -20.69 -11.11 -33.66
CA LEU A 181 -19.64 -10.11 -33.83
C LEU A 181 -18.41 -10.48 -32.99
N GLN A 182 -17.26 -10.60 -33.67
CA GLN A 182 -15.99 -10.87 -33.01
C GLN A 182 -15.58 -9.68 -32.12
N SER A 183 -15.21 -9.95 -30.87
CA SER A 183 -14.59 -8.96 -29.98
C SER A 183 -13.08 -9.19 -29.90
N TYR A 184 -12.28 -8.25 -30.40
CA TYR A 184 -10.80 -8.36 -30.37
C TYR A 184 -10.21 -8.35 -28.95
N THR A 185 -10.99 -7.95 -27.92
CA THR A 185 -10.58 -8.02 -26.51
C THR A 185 -11.21 -9.20 -25.75
N GLY A 186 -12.09 -9.97 -26.39
CA GLY A 186 -12.97 -10.93 -25.73
C GLY A 186 -13.98 -10.29 -24.75
N GLY A 187 -14.20 -8.97 -24.82
CA GLY A 187 -15.05 -8.21 -23.90
C GLY A 187 -15.85 -7.08 -24.57
N GLY A 188 -16.62 -6.33 -23.78
CA GLY A 188 -17.54 -5.29 -24.27
C GLY A 188 -16.89 -4.20 -25.12
N GLN A 189 -15.67 -3.74 -24.79
CA GLN A 189 -14.99 -2.73 -25.63
C GLN A 189 -14.70 -3.26 -27.04
N GLY A 190 -14.25 -4.51 -27.17
CA GLY A 190 -13.96 -5.09 -28.48
C GLY A 190 -15.23 -5.32 -29.30
N PHE A 191 -16.33 -5.68 -28.64
CA PHE A 191 -17.65 -5.78 -29.27
C PHE A 191 -18.13 -4.41 -29.79
N LEU A 192 -18.06 -3.36 -28.95
CA LEU A 192 -18.48 -2.00 -29.33
C LEU A 192 -17.67 -1.43 -30.51
N ASN A 193 -16.37 -1.74 -30.60
CA ASN A 193 -15.55 -1.38 -31.76
C ASN A 193 -16.00 -2.10 -33.04
N SER A 194 -16.37 -3.38 -32.95
CA SER A 194 -16.88 -4.15 -34.10
C SER A 194 -18.28 -3.74 -34.52
N TYR A 195 -19.12 -3.36 -33.55
CA TYR A 195 -20.48 -2.88 -33.76
C TYR A 195 -20.50 -1.48 -34.40
N TYR A 196 -19.74 -0.53 -33.83
CA TYR A 196 -19.54 0.81 -34.37
C TYR A 196 -18.30 0.87 -35.28
N SER A 197 -18.24 0.01 -36.29
CA SER A 197 -17.05 -0.14 -37.16
C SER A 197 -16.63 1.15 -37.88
N GLY A 198 -17.57 2.06 -38.17
CA GLY A 198 -17.29 3.37 -38.77
C GLY A 198 -16.77 4.45 -37.80
N PHE A 199 -16.64 4.16 -36.50
CA PHE A 199 -16.45 5.18 -35.45
C PHE A 199 -15.19 6.04 -35.62
N ALA A 200 -14.11 5.50 -36.20
CA ALA A 200 -12.90 6.27 -36.50
C ALA A 200 -13.17 7.50 -37.40
N ASN A 201 -14.15 7.39 -38.30
CA ASN A 201 -14.52 8.44 -39.27
C ASN A 201 -15.57 9.43 -38.74
N ALA A 202 -16.10 9.23 -37.52
CA ALA A 202 -17.10 10.13 -36.96
C ALA A 202 -16.54 11.56 -36.73
N HIS A 203 -17.42 12.57 -36.77
CA HIS A 203 -17.02 13.96 -36.52
C HIS A 203 -16.60 14.16 -35.04
N VAL A 204 -15.71 15.12 -34.78
CA VAL A 204 -15.33 15.46 -33.39
C VAL A 204 -16.46 16.27 -32.77
N PHE A 205 -16.84 15.93 -31.55
CA PHE A 205 -17.86 16.66 -30.79
C PHE A 205 -17.33 18.05 -30.37
N GLU A 206 -18.03 19.09 -30.80
CA GLU A 206 -17.72 20.50 -30.51
C GLU A 206 -18.68 21.08 -29.44
N PRO A 207 -18.33 21.06 -28.13
CA PRO A 207 -19.25 21.46 -27.04
C PRO A 207 -19.69 22.93 -27.11
N ASN A 208 -18.86 23.78 -27.72
CA ASN A 208 -19.06 25.22 -27.84
C ASN A 208 -19.79 25.63 -29.13
N LEU A 209 -20.19 24.67 -29.98
CA LEU A 209 -20.94 24.97 -31.20
C LEU A 209 -22.28 25.67 -30.86
N PRO A 210 -22.60 26.83 -31.47
CA PRO A 210 -23.85 27.54 -31.24
C PRO A 210 -25.09 26.67 -31.42
N SER A 211 -26.09 26.86 -30.57
CA SER A 211 -27.28 25.99 -30.48
C SER A 211 -28.16 26.05 -31.73
N ASP A 212 -28.20 27.16 -32.44
CA ASP A 212 -28.83 27.33 -33.75
C ASP A 212 -28.15 26.48 -34.84
N ILE A 213 -26.81 26.46 -34.87
CA ILE A 213 -26.03 25.61 -35.79
C ILE A 213 -26.14 24.14 -35.41
N ARG A 214 -26.26 23.81 -34.12
CA ARG A 214 -26.48 22.44 -33.64
C ARG A 214 -27.89 21.94 -34.01
N ASN A 215 -28.92 22.74 -33.77
CA ASN A 215 -30.33 22.34 -33.98
C ASN A 215 -30.75 22.32 -35.46
N SER A 216 -30.01 23.00 -36.35
CA SER A 216 -30.25 22.96 -37.80
C SER A 216 -29.61 21.76 -38.50
N LYS A 217 -28.74 21.00 -37.82
CA LYS A 217 -28.16 19.73 -38.32
C LYS A 217 -28.98 18.55 -37.81
N SER A 218 -29.06 17.48 -38.60
CA SER A 218 -29.53 16.19 -38.12
C SER A 218 -28.63 15.68 -36.98
N ILE A 219 -29.22 15.10 -35.93
CA ILE A 219 -28.47 14.51 -34.81
C ILE A 219 -27.53 13.42 -35.36
N PRO A 220 -26.21 13.51 -35.17
CA PRO A 220 -25.30 12.48 -35.64
C PRO A 220 -25.53 11.13 -34.94
N GLU A 221 -25.50 10.05 -35.71
CA GLU A 221 -25.50 8.68 -35.16
C GLU A 221 -24.30 8.46 -34.21
N MET A 222 -23.16 9.09 -34.49
CA MET A 222 -21.99 9.03 -33.64
C MET A 222 -21.06 10.24 -33.77
N GLU A 223 -20.39 10.61 -32.66
CA GLU A 223 -19.35 11.63 -32.60
C GLU A 223 -18.14 11.17 -31.74
N ARG A 224 -16.96 11.73 -32.01
CA ARG A 224 -15.72 11.49 -31.25
C ARG A 224 -15.51 12.55 -30.18
N LEU A 225 -15.41 12.13 -28.93
CA LEU A 225 -14.97 12.95 -27.82
C LEU A 225 -13.47 13.22 -27.92
N SER A 226 -13.08 14.47 -27.68
CA SER A 226 -11.67 14.86 -27.50
C SER A 226 -11.05 14.11 -26.32
N THR A 227 -9.72 13.90 -26.36
CA THR A 227 -8.93 13.27 -25.29
C THR A 227 -9.08 13.97 -23.94
N LEU A 228 -9.50 15.24 -23.92
CA LEU A 228 -9.87 15.99 -22.70
C LEU A 228 -10.92 15.25 -21.83
N TYR A 229 -11.83 14.49 -22.46
CA TYR A 229 -12.91 13.75 -21.80
C TYR A 229 -12.59 12.27 -21.54
N ASN A 230 -11.38 11.79 -21.82
CA ASN A 230 -10.97 10.40 -21.52
C ASN A 230 -9.43 10.30 -21.53
N ALA A 231 -8.76 11.09 -20.69
CA ALA A 231 -7.31 11.21 -20.70
C ALA A 231 -6.64 9.95 -20.11
N ASP A 232 -5.88 9.25 -20.96
CA ASP A 232 -5.31 7.93 -20.64
C ASP A 232 -4.03 8.02 -19.79
N VAL A 233 -4.09 7.57 -18.54
CA VAL A 233 -2.94 7.53 -17.62
C VAL A 233 -1.81 6.61 -18.12
N GLY A 234 -2.14 5.55 -18.86
CA GLY A 234 -1.15 4.70 -19.50
C GLY A 234 -0.38 5.41 -20.61
N LEU A 235 -1.03 6.29 -21.38
CA LEU A 235 -0.36 7.14 -22.36
C LEU A 235 0.47 8.24 -21.69
N TYR A 236 -0.03 8.84 -20.61
CA TYR A 236 0.73 9.78 -19.78
C TYR A 236 2.02 9.14 -19.25
N MET A 237 1.99 7.88 -18.83
CA MET A 237 3.19 7.16 -18.35
C MET A 237 4.24 6.91 -19.43
N LEU A 238 3.83 6.73 -20.69
CA LEU A 238 4.76 6.61 -21.83
C LEU A 238 5.36 7.96 -22.23
N ALA A 239 4.59 9.05 -22.16
CA ALA A 239 5.02 10.38 -22.59
C ALA A 239 5.64 11.25 -21.46
N ASN A 240 5.46 10.86 -20.20
CA ASN A 240 5.69 11.67 -18.99
C ASN A 240 5.02 13.07 -19.01
N LYS A 241 3.92 13.21 -19.76
CA LYS A 241 3.12 14.44 -19.88
C LYS A 241 1.73 14.10 -20.41
N TRP A 242 0.79 15.01 -20.23
CA TRP A 242 -0.48 14.95 -20.95
C TRP A 242 -0.27 15.30 -22.43
N MET A 243 -1.02 14.64 -23.30
CA MET A 243 -1.02 14.92 -24.76
C MET A 243 -1.97 16.07 -25.14
N VAL A 244 -2.46 16.79 -24.13
CA VAL A 244 -3.41 17.90 -24.16
C VAL A 244 -3.00 18.90 -23.07
N ASP A 245 -3.55 20.12 -23.08
CA ASP A 245 -3.32 21.06 -21.97
C ASP A 245 -3.90 20.47 -20.66
N GLU A 246 -3.04 20.33 -19.64
CA GLU A 246 -3.40 19.86 -18.31
C GLU A 246 -4.49 20.74 -17.68
N LYS A 247 -4.48 22.05 -17.98
CA LYS A 247 -5.50 22.99 -17.50
C LYS A 247 -6.87 22.76 -18.12
N GLU A 248 -6.97 22.07 -19.25
CA GLU A 248 -8.24 21.80 -19.95
C GLU A 248 -8.73 20.36 -19.84
N LEU A 249 -8.01 19.51 -19.11
CA LEU A 249 -8.48 18.17 -18.75
C LEU A 249 -9.86 18.23 -18.09
N ARG A 250 -10.68 17.22 -18.39
CA ARG A 250 -12.04 17.08 -17.83
C ARG A 250 -12.28 15.72 -17.20
N VAL A 251 -11.78 14.66 -17.82
CA VAL A 251 -11.82 13.30 -17.26
C VAL A 251 -10.46 12.62 -17.40
N ILE A 252 -9.97 12.04 -16.32
CA ILE A 252 -8.77 11.19 -16.29
C ILE A 252 -9.21 9.73 -16.11
N HIS A 253 -8.59 8.81 -16.83
CA HIS A 253 -8.92 7.39 -16.83
C HIS A 253 -7.68 6.56 -16.47
N TYR A 254 -7.74 5.84 -15.35
CA TYR A 254 -6.66 5.00 -14.81
C TYR A 254 -6.60 3.63 -15.51
N THR A 255 -6.36 3.67 -16.82
CA THR A 255 -6.36 2.51 -17.75
C THR A 255 -5.37 1.39 -17.41
N LEU A 256 -4.38 1.66 -16.56
CA LEU A 256 -3.34 0.71 -16.15
C LEU A 256 -3.94 -0.37 -15.24
N GLY A 257 -4.31 -1.51 -15.86
CA GLY A 257 -5.00 -2.62 -15.21
C GLY A 257 -4.52 -3.03 -13.81
N PRO A 258 -3.20 -3.19 -13.54
CA PRO A 258 -2.68 -3.58 -12.22
C PRO A 258 -2.39 -2.40 -11.27
N LEU A 259 -2.55 -1.15 -11.71
CA LEU A 259 -2.22 0.05 -10.93
C LEU A 259 -3.47 0.95 -10.84
N LYS A 260 -4.36 0.64 -9.89
CA LYS A 260 -5.59 1.39 -9.66
C LYS A 260 -5.42 2.44 -8.57
N PRO A 261 -6.04 3.61 -8.69
CA PRO A 261 -5.68 4.78 -7.88
C PRO A 261 -6.00 4.61 -6.39
N TRP A 262 -6.91 3.69 -6.03
CA TRP A 262 -7.21 3.31 -4.64
C TRP A 262 -6.15 2.42 -3.98
N ASP A 263 -5.32 1.71 -4.75
CA ASP A 263 -4.25 0.89 -4.19
C ASP A 263 -3.14 1.79 -3.64
N TRP A 264 -2.87 1.71 -2.33
CA TRP A 264 -2.01 2.67 -1.61
C TRP A 264 -0.60 2.82 -2.21
N TRP A 265 -0.07 1.77 -2.85
CA TRP A 265 1.27 1.80 -3.47
C TRP A 265 1.32 2.61 -4.78
N THR A 266 0.19 2.83 -5.44
CA THR A 266 0.16 3.42 -6.80
C THR A 266 0.45 4.92 -6.80
N ALA A 267 0.10 5.64 -5.73
CA ALA A 267 0.46 7.05 -5.54
C ALA A 267 1.99 7.28 -5.59
N TRP A 268 2.78 6.33 -5.09
CA TRP A 268 4.24 6.40 -5.12
C TRP A 268 4.83 6.16 -6.52
N LEU A 269 4.07 5.57 -7.44
CA LEU A 269 4.49 5.22 -8.79
C LEU A 269 3.97 6.19 -9.86
N LEU A 270 2.73 6.67 -9.72
CA LEU A 270 1.96 7.34 -10.76
C LEU A 270 1.52 8.74 -10.31
N LYS A 271 2.20 9.81 -10.75
CA LYS A 271 1.82 11.21 -10.43
C LYS A 271 0.32 11.54 -10.66
N PRO A 272 -0.37 11.06 -11.72
CA PRO A 272 -1.80 11.34 -11.88
C PRO A 272 -2.70 10.79 -10.77
N VAL A 273 -2.24 9.87 -9.92
CA VAL A 273 -3.02 9.34 -8.78
C VAL A 273 -3.21 10.39 -7.69
N ASP A 274 -2.31 11.38 -7.58
CA ASP A 274 -2.41 12.49 -6.62
C ASP A 274 -3.77 13.20 -6.73
N ILE A 275 -4.23 13.45 -7.97
CA ILE A 275 -5.53 14.09 -8.27
C ILE A 275 -6.70 13.26 -7.71
N TRP A 276 -6.64 11.94 -7.84
CA TRP A 276 -7.68 11.04 -7.33
C TRP A 276 -7.65 10.93 -5.81
N GLN A 277 -6.45 10.90 -5.19
CA GLN A 277 -6.31 10.91 -3.73
C GLN A 277 -6.80 12.24 -3.14
N THR A 278 -6.58 13.39 -3.79
CA THR A 278 -7.13 14.69 -3.35
C THR A 278 -8.67 14.67 -3.27
N VAL A 279 -9.36 14.08 -4.26
CA VAL A 279 -10.83 13.97 -4.20
C VAL A 279 -11.28 12.92 -3.19
N ARG A 280 -10.51 11.84 -3.02
CA ARG A 280 -10.74 10.85 -1.96
C ARG A 280 -10.69 11.47 -0.57
N GLU A 281 -9.71 12.33 -0.28
CA GLU A 281 -9.59 13.00 1.03
C GLU A 281 -10.80 13.89 1.34
N GLN A 282 -11.48 14.39 0.30
CA GLN A 282 -12.70 15.18 0.41
C GLN A 282 -14.00 14.33 0.50
N LEU A 283 -13.91 12.99 0.53
CA LEU A 283 -15.09 12.15 0.73
C LEU A 283 -15.69 12.34 2.11
N GLU A 284 -16.98 12.63 2.12
CA GLU A 284 -17.77 12.81 3.33
C GLU A 284 -18.02 11.48 4.05
N GLU A 285 -18.35 11.58 5.33
CA GLU A 285 -18.70 10.46 6.20
C GLU A 285 -20.19 10.13 6.05
N SER A 286 -20.58 9.70 4.85
CA SER A 286 -21.96 9.35 4.50
C SER A 286 -22.54 8.20 5.35
N LEU A 287 -21.68 7.31 5.84
CA LEU A 287 -21.96 6.37 6.92
C LEU A 287 -20.83 6.43 7.97
N PRO A 288 -21.08 6.02 9.24
CA PRO A 288 -20.06 6.08 10.30
C PRO A 288 -18.74 5.39 9.91
N GLY A 289 -17.63 6.12 10.02
CA GLY A 289 -16.29 5.67 9.70
C GLY A 289 -15.93 5.62 8.20
N THR A 290 -16.76 6.15 7.29
CA THR A 290 -16.49 6.11 5.84
C THR A 290 -15.84 7.38 5.26
N GLY A 291 -15.60 8.42 6.07
CA GLY A 291 -14.94 9.65 5.65
C GLY A 291 -13.54 9.41 5.09
N GLY A 292 -13.12 10.19 4.09
CA GLY A 292 -11.84 10.00 3.38
C GLY A 292 -11.76 8.68 2.59
N GLY A 293 -12.90 8.03 2.32
CA GLY A 293 -12.94 6.74 1.65
C GLY A 293 -12.36 5.60 2.50
N LYS A 294 -12.58 5.64 3.82
CA LYS A 294 -12.23 4.55 4.74
C LYS A 294 -13.30 3.45 4.75
N ASN A 295 -12.89 2.27 5.22
CA ASN A 295 -13.76 1.14 5.53
C ASN A 295 -13.63 0.83 7.03
N PRO A 296 -14.72 0.84 7.83
CA PRO A 296 -14.66 0.60 9.27
C PRO A 296 -13.97 -0.73 9.67
N ASN A 297 -14.16 -1.78 8.87
CA ASN A 297 -13.54 -3.08 9.12
C ASN A 297 -12.02 -3.05 8.87
N GLU A 298 -11.58 -2.33 7.84
CA GLU A 298 -10.15 -2.14 7.56
C GLU A 298 -9.49 -1.19 8.58
N ASP A 299 -10.20 -0.16 9.06
CA ASP A 299 -9.68 0.78 10.06
C ASP A 299 -9.38 0.10 11.41
N LEU A 300 -10.22 -0.86 11.83
CA LEU A 300 -9.94 -1.73 12.98
C LEU A 300 -8.71 -2.62 12.75
N LEU A 301 -8.57 -3.23 11.57
CA LEU A 301 -7.41 -4.04 11.21
C LEU A 301 -6.13 -3.19 11.17
N VAL A 302 -6.17 -2.00 10.59
CA VAL A 302 -5.06 -1.03 10.56
C VAL A 302 -4.61 -0.65 11.97
N LYS A 303 -5.55 -0.32 12.86
CA LYS A 303 -5.24 -0.03 14.28
C LYS A 303 -4.57 -1.22 14.97
N PHE A 304 -5.04 -2.44 14.73
CA PHE A 304 -4.43 -3.65 15.26
C PHE A 304 -3.00 -3.87 14.70
N LEU A 305 -2.80 -3.67 13.39
CA LEU A 305 -1.51 -3.83 12.72
C LEU A 305 -0.43 -2.84 13.20
N PHE A 306 -0.80 -1.62 13.61
CA PHE A 306 0.13 -0.67 14.25
C PHE A 306 0.44 -1.02 15.72
N ILE A 307 -0.56 -1.50 16.48
CA ILE A 307 -0.39 -1.76 17.92
C ILE A 307 0.40 -3.05 18.16
N LEU A 308 0.21 -4.07 17.31
CA LEU A 308 0.77 -5.41 17.54
C LEU A 308 2.31 -5.44 17.59
N PRO A 309 3.09 -4.83 16.66
CA PRO A 309 4.55 -4.80 16.75
C PRO A 309 5.04 -4.11 18.02
N LEU A 310 4.41 -2.99 18.42
CA LEU A 310 4.70 -2.29 19.67
C LEU A 310 4.46 -3.20 20.89
N CYS A 311 3.32 -3.90 20.96
CA CYS A 311 3.02 -4.85 22.03
C CYS A 311 4.01 -6.01 22.09
N VAL A 312 4.44 -6.54 20.94
CA VAL A 312 5.46 -7.60 20.87
C VAL A 312 6.81 -7.09 21.37
N LEU A 313 7.22 -5.87 21.01
CA LEU A 313 8.45 -5.25 21.51
C LEU A 313 8.40 -5.02 23.02
N LEU A 314 7.28 -4.47 23.54
CA LEU A 314 7.07 -4.27 24.98
C LEU A 314 7.07 -5.60 25.75
N PHE A 315 6.44 -6.65 25.22
CA PHE A 315 6.48 -7.98 25.82
C PHE A 315 7.89 -8.59 25.82
N CYS A 316 8.65 -8.42 24.73
CA CYS A 316 10.05 -8.83 24.68
C CYS A 316 10.91 -8.08 25.71
N TYR A 317 10.71 -6.75 25.84
CA TYR A 317 11.38 -5.93 26.84
C TYR A 317 11.03 -6.37 28.27
N TYR A 318 9.73 -6.56 28.58
CA TYR A 318 9.26 -7.02 29.87
C TYR A 318 9.81 -8.41 30.24
N LYS A 319 9.87 -9.34 29.28
CA LYS A 319 10.47 -10.67 29.48
C LYS A 319 11.97 -10.58 29.77
N SER A 320 12.70 -9.70 29.07
CA SER A 320 14.12 -9.42 29.35
C SER A 320 14.32 -8.77 30.72
N PHE A 321 13.45 -7.84 31.13
CA PHE A 321 13.45 -7.20 32.44
C PHE A 321 13.19 -8.21 33.57
N LEU A 322 12.19 -9.09 33.42
CA LEU A 322 11.95 -10.19 34.37
C LEU A 322 13.14 -11.15 34.46
N GLN A 323 13.82 -11.44 33.34
CA GLN A 323 15.04 -12.24 33.37
C GLN A 323 16.17 -11.52 34.11
N MET A 324 16.34 -10.21 33.91
CA MET A 324 17.30 -9.39 34.65
C MET A 324 17.00 -9.42 36.16
N GLN A 325 15.74 -9.25 36.55
CA GLN A 325 15.33 -9.30 37.96
C GLN A 325 15.63 -10.67 38.59
N LYS A 326 15.38 -11.76 37.87
CA LYS A 326 15.74 -13.13 38.32
C LYS A 326 17.24 -13.34 38.42
N ASP A 327 18.03 -12.85 37.46
CA ASP A 327 19.49 -12.97 37.48
C ASP A 327 20.08 -12.14 38.66
N ILE A 328 19.60 -10.91 38.89
CA ILE A 328 19.98 -10.06 40.04
C ILE A 328 19.58 -10.71 41.38
N PHE A 329 18.36 -11.27 41.48
CA PHE A 329 17.94 -12.00 42.67
C PHE A 329 18.84 -13.22 42.91
N SER A 330 19.19 -13.98 41.86
CA SER A 330 20.12 -15.12 41.98
C SER A 330 21.52 -14.71 42.48
N LEU A 331 22.00 -13.52 42.08
CA LEU A 331 23.26 -12.93 42.55
C LEU A 331 23.19 -12.50 44.03
N PHE A 332 22.04 -12.01 44.50
CA PHE A 332 21.85 -11.65 45.91
C PHE A 332 21.77 -12.87 46.84
N PHE A 333 21.19 -13.99 46.37
CA PHE A 333 21.00 -15.20 47.20
C PHE A 333 22.13 -16.23 47.06
N ARG A 334 23.03 -16.12 46.06
CA ARG A 334 24.28 -16.92 45.96
C ARG A 334 25.53 -16.12 46.36
N GLY A 335 25.67 -15.89 47.66
CA GLY A 335 26.99 -15.83 48.31
C GLY A 335 27.85 -14.56 48.09
N SER A 336 28.03 -13.83 49.20
CA SER A 336 29.18 -12.94 49.45
C SER A 336 29.23 -11.58 48.74
N PHE A 337 28.31 -10.70 49.14
CA PHE A 337 28.52 -9.25 49.10
C PHE A 337 29.83 -8.85 49.82
N PHE A 338 30.18 -9.56 50.90
CA PHE A 338 31.36 -9.29 51.73
C PHE A 338 32.70 -9.55 51.01
N ASP A 339 32.83 -10.63 50.22
CA ASP A 339 34.09 -10.89 49.48
C ASP A 339 34.33 -9.90 48.34
N ASN A 340 33.26 -9.35 47.74
CA ASN A 340 33.40 -8.28 46.74
C ASN A 340 33.85 -6.96 47.38
N VAL A 341 33.32 -6.60 48.56
CA VAL A 341 33.81 -5.44 49.34
C VAL A 341 35.26 -5.66 49.80
N ARG A 342 35.60 -6.85 50.27
CA ARG A 342 36.98 -7.24 50.65
C ARG A 342 37.94 -7.13 49.48
N ARG A 343 37.56 -7.60 48.28
CA ARG A 343 38.35 -7.41 47.04
C ARG A 343 38.50 -5.95 46.65
N LEU A 344 37.48 -5.12 46.83
CA LEU A 344 37.57 -3.68 46.56
C LEU A 344 38.56 -2.98 47.50
N TYR A 345 38.54 -3.34 48.79
CA TYR A 345 39.46 -2.82 49.81
C TYR A 345 40.94 -3.11 49.47
N TYR A 346 41.27 -4.35 49.05
CA TYR A 346 42.63 -4.66 48.59
C TYR A 346 43.01 -3.95 47.28
N LYS A 347 42.04 -3.66 46.41
CA LYS A 347 42.29 -2.98 45.13
C LYS A 347 42.57 -1.48 45.27
N VAL A 348 41.98 -0.83 46.27
CA VAL A 348 42.25 0.58 46.61
C VAL A 348 43.60 0.76 47.29
N ARG A 349 44.09 -0.26 48.03
CA ARG A 349 45.38 -0.22 48.73
C ARG A 349 46.60 -0.44 47.82
N ALA A 350 46.41 -0.82 46.56
CA ALA A 350 47.47 -1.22 45.62
C ALA A 350 47.54 -0.32 44.36
N GLY A 351 47.30 0.99 44.51
CA GLY A 351 47.33 1.93 43.39
C GLY A 351 48.67 2.62 43.19
N SER A 352 49.28 2.47 42.00
CA SER A 352 50.19 3.46 41.39
C SER A 352 50.40 3.16 39.90
N GLY A 353 50.46 4.21 39.06
CA GLY A 353 50.84 4.11 37.64
C GLY A 353 49.69 4.30 36.64
N LEU A 354 49.35 5.56 36.34
CA LEU A 354 48.54 5.93 35.18
C LEU A 354 49.48 6.43 34.07
N THR A 355 49.51 5.77 32.92
CA THR A 355 50.19 6.28 31.72
C THR A 355 49.23 6.28 30.53
N TYR A 356 48.89 7.48 30.08
CA TYR A 356 48.26 7.70 28.78
C TYR A 356 49.25 7.29 27.68
N ASN A 357 48.76 6.65 26.61
CA ASN A 357 49.49 6.67 25.34
C ASN A 357 48.55 7.02 24.18
N VAL A 358 49.04 7.97 23.40
CA VAL A 358 48.36 8.77 22.37
C VAL A 358 48.04 7.92 21.12
N VAL A 359 46.92 8.24 20.47
CA VAL A 359 46.56 7.73 19.15
C VAL A 359 47.48 8.35 18.09
N GLY A 360 48.27 7.54 17.39
CA GLY A 360 49.06 7.94 16.24
C GLY A 360 48.42 7.47 14.93
N VAL A 361 48.02 8.41 14.07
CA VAL A 361 47.53 8.12 12.71
C VAL A 361 48.69 8.17 11.71
N SER A 362 48.80 7.20 10.81
CA SER A 362 49.54 7.34 9.55
C SER A 362 49.02 6.38 8.47
N SER A 363 48.38 6.94 7.45
CA SER A 363 48.42 6.48 6.04
C SER A 363 49.87 6.55 5.51
N SER A 364 50.37 5.79 4.54
CA SER A 364 49.88 4.73 3.63
C SER A 364 51.12 3.89 3.17
N SER A 365 51.15 2.98 2.20
CA SER A 365 50.22 2.43 1.18
C SER A 365 50.74 1.04 0.69
N ALA A 366 50.06 0.44 -0.29
CA ALA A 366 50.52 -0.61 -1.21
C ALA A 366 50.79 -2.04 -0.68
N ILE A 367 49.91 -2.95 -1.09
CA ILE A 367 50.19 -4.31 -1.60
C ILE A 367 51.13 -5.18 -0.76
N ASP A 368 50.55 -6.05 0.08
CA ASP A 368 50.74 -7.50 -0.13
C ASP A 368 49.52 -8.31 0.34
N SER A 369 49.39 -9.50 -0.24
CA SER A 369 48.50 -10.58 0.13
C SER A 369 48.92 -11.26 1.43
N HIS A 370 48.01 -12.04 2.05
CA HIS A 370 48.24 -12.83 3.27
C HIS A 370 48.65 -12.05 4.54
N GLN A 371 47.67 -11.40 5.19
CA GLN A 371 47.68 -11.30 6.66
C GLN A 371 46.69 -12.28 7.29
N GLN A 372 47.19 -13.50 7.46
CA GLN A 372 46.56 -14.56 8.22
C GLN A 372 46.64 -14.22 9.71
N PHE A 373 45.50 -13.94 10.34
CA PHE A 373 45.43 -13.71 11.80
C PHE A 373 45.75 -15.00 12.55
N SER A 374 47.03 -15.23 12.83
CA SER A 374 47.48 -16.32 13.70
C SER A 374 47.25 -15.99 15.17
N TYR A 375 46.10 -16.41 15.69
CA TYR A 375 45.97 -16.83 17.09
C TYR A 375 45.41 -18.26 17.12
N GLY A 376 46.16 -19.15 17.76
CA GLY A 376 45.94 -20.59 17.63
C GLY A 376 44.89 -21.16 18.58
N SER A 377 43.74 -21.56 18.01
CA SER A 377 43.13 -22.89 18.16
C SER A 377 42.33 -23.16 16.87
N GLN A 378 42.30 -24.40 16.35
CA GLN A 378 41.61 -24.67 15.09
C GLN A 378 40.09 -24.82 15.25
N SER A 379 39.39 -23.70 15.45
CA SER A 379 37.95 -23.65 15.23
C SER A 379 37.66 -23.81 13.73
N LYS A 380 37.31 -25.02 13.28
CA LYS A 380 36.86 -25.28 11.90
C LYS A 380 35.53 -24.58 11.62
N LEU A 381 35.60 -23.33 11.17
CA LEU A 381 34.45 -22.58 10.65
C LEU A 381 33.83 -23.39 9.49
N PRO A 382 32.51 -23.67 9.49
CA PRO A 382 31.88 -24.42 8.41
C PRO A 382 31.99 -23.65 7.09
N SER A 383 32.64 -24.25 6.09
CA SER A 383 32.99 -23.61 4.81
C SER A 383 31.78 -23.08 4.01
N HIS A 384 30.58 -23.60 4.28
CA HIS A 384 29.33 -23.20 3.64
C HIS A 384 28.51 -22.17 4.44
N LEU A 385 28.94 -21.79 5.65
CA LEU A 385 28.15 -20.94 6.56
C LEU A 385 27.82 -19.56 5.96
N GLY A 386 28.80 -18.92 5.30
CA GLY A 386 28.62 -17.63 4.63
C GLY A 386 27.56 -17.71 3.52
N GLY A 387 27.73 -18.65 2.58
CA GLY A 387 26.79 -18.88 1.47
C GLY A 387 25.36 -19.22 1.94
N VAL A 388 25.22 -20.09 2.95
CA VAL A 388 23.92 -20.42 3.54
C VAL A 388 23.29 -19.21 4.24
N SER A 389 24.08 -18.37 4.92
CA SER A 389 23.60 -17.12 5.53
C SER A 389 23.02 -16.16 4.49
N ILE A 390 23.70 -15.99 3.36
CA ILE A 390 23.27 -15.11 2.27
C ILE A 390 21.91 -15.57 1.73
N VAL A 391 21.76 -16.86 1.42
CA VAL A 391 20.49 -17.43 0.94
C VAL A 391 19.36 -17.23 1.97
N ILE A 392 19.62 -17.51 3.25
CA ILE A 392 18.61 -17.34 4.31
C ILE A 392 18.25 -15.86 4.52
N CYS A 393 19.20 -14.94 4.40
CA CYS A 393 18.97 -13.49 4.47
C CYS A 393 18.02 -13.01 3.35
N PHE A 394 18.31 -13.39 2.10
CA PHE A 394 17.44 -13.02 0.98
C PHE A 394 16.06 -13.68 1.05
N MET A 395 15.98 -14.96 1.44
CA MET A 395 14.69 -15.63 1.65
C MET A 395 13.88 -14.97 2.77
N ALA A 396 14.52 -14.60 3.89
CA ALA A 396 13.88 -13.86 4.97
C ALA A 396 13.35 -12.50 4.49
N ALA A 397 14.12 -11.76 3.69
CA ALA A 397 13.70 -10.45 3.17
C ALA A 397 12.53 -10.57 2.19
N ILE A 398 12.57 -11.51 1.24
CA ILE A 398 11.49 -11.76 0.26
C ILE A 398 10.20 -12.18 0.98
N VAL A 399 10.28 -13.13 1.91
CA VAL A 399 9.12 -13.59 2.69
C VAL A 399 8.55 -12.45 3.55
N SER A 400 9.41 -11.62 4.16
CA SER A 400 8.97 -10.49 4.97
C SER A 400 8.24 -9.43 4.14
N LEU A 401 8.77 -9.09 2.97
CA LEU A 401 8.13 -8.13 2.05
C LEU A 401 6.79 -8.67 1.52
N ALA A 402 6.76 -9.94 1.09
CA ALA A 402 5.55 -10.59 0.58
C ALA A 402 4.45 -10.69 1.66
N LEU A 403 4.82 -11.04 2.90
CA LEU A 403 3.88 -11.10 4.02
C LEU A 403 3.31 -9.72 4.35
N SER A 404 4.14 -8.67 4.37
CA SER A 404 3.69 -7.30 4.58
C SER A 404 2.67 -6.85 3.53
N PHE A 405 2.93 -7.11 2.25
CA PHE A 405 1.96 -6.82 1.18
C PHE A 405 0.67 -7.65 1.27
N ALA A 406 0.72 -8.84 1.88
CA ALA A 406 -0.46 -9.69 2.06
C ALA A 406 -1.34 -9.28 3.25
N ILE A 407 -0.77 -8.70 4.32
CA ILE A 407 -1.53 -8.28 5.52
C ILE A 407 -1.98 -6.82 5.50
N VAL A 408 -1.28 -5.94 4.80
CA VAL A 408 -1.66 -4.51 4.71
C VAL A 408 -2.84 -4.35 3.75
N PRO A 409 -4.00 -3.82 4.19
CA PRO A 409 -5.17 -3.69 3.31
C PRO A 409 -4.88 -2.77 2.12
N ARG A 410 -5.35 -3.15 0.93
CA ARG A 410 -4.99 -2.48 -0.33
C ARG A 410 -5.47 -1.04 -0.40
N GLN A 411 -6.65 -0.76 0.14
CA GLN A 411 -7.37 0.50 -0.05
C GLN A 411 -7.14 1.50 1.10
N VAL A 412 -6.08 1.38 1.90
CA VAL A 412 -5.70 2.39 2.91
C VAL A 412 -5.18 3.69 2.26
N MET A 413 -4.90 4.72 3.07
CA MET A 413 -4.23 5.93 2.59
C MET A 413 -2.76 5.63 2.19
N PRO A 414 -2.18 6.30 1.17
CA PRO A 414 -0.83 6.02 0.68
C PRO A 414 0.26 5.94 1.75
N TRP A 415 0.26 6.89 2.69
CA TRP A 415 1.20 6.92 3.83
C TRP A 415 0.96 5.80 4.85
N THR A 416 -0.31 5.50 5.16
CA THR A 416 -0.68 4.41 6.08
C THR A 416 -0.19 3.07 5.57
N GLY A 417 -0.40 2.79 4.28
CA GLY A 417 0.06 1.56 3.64
C GLY A 417 1.58 1.46 3.59
N LEU A 418 2.27 2.55 3.25
CA LEU A 418 3.73 2.60 3.20
C LEU A 418 4.35 2.36 4.59
N LEU A 419 3.84 3.01 5.64
CA LEU A 419 4.32 2.86 7.02
C LEU A 419 4.13 1.42 7.51
N LEU A 420 2.93 0.85 7.38
CA LEU A 420 2.65 -0.53 7.78
C LEU A 420 3.50 -1.52 6.98
N MET A 421 3.71 -1.31 5.67
CA MET A 421 4.56 -2.16 4.85
C MET A 421 6.00 -2.19 5.38
N TYR A 422 6.60 -1.04 5.71
CA TYR A 422 7.94 -1.00 6.29
C TYR A 422 7.98 -1.60 7.70
N GLU A 423 7.06 -1.22 8.58
CA GLU A 423 6.98 -1.71 9.95
C GLU A 423 6.94 -3.24 10.00
N TRP A 424 6.04 -3.85 9.21
CA TRP A 424 5.91 -5.29 9.15
C TRP A 424 7.07 -5.98 8.43
N THR A 425 7.63 -5.36 7.38
CA THR A 425 8.78 -5.95 6.67
C THR A 425 10.00 -6.01 7.58
N PHE A 426 10.30 -4.93 8.30
CA PHE A 426 11.39 -4.92 9.28
C PHE A 426 11.11 -5.83 10.48
N THR A 427 9.87 -5.88 10.98
CA THR A 427 9.49 -6.75 12.11
C THR A 427 9.66 -8.23 11.76
N VAL A 428 9.10 -8.68 10.62
CA VAL A 428 9.19 -10.08 10.18
C VAL A 428 10.64 -10.44 9.82
N PHE A 429 11.38 -9.55 9.15
CA PHE A 429 12.79 -9.79 8.82
C PHE A 429 13.64 -9.89 10.09
N PHE A 430 13.43 -9.00 11.05
CA PHE A 430 14.13 -9.04 12.33
C PHE A 430 13.88 -10.35 13.07
N PHE A 431 12.63 -10.81 13.19
CA PHE A 431 12.35 -12.07 13.88
C PHE A 431 12.89 -13.30 13.16
N THR A 432 12.75 -13.37 11.83
CA THR A 432 13.22 -14.51 11.02
C THR A 432 14.75 -14.58 10.99
N PHE A 433 15.43 -13.50 10.61
CA PHE A 433 16.89 -13.49 10.49
C PHE A 433 17.59 -13.52 11.86
N ARG A 434 17.07 -12.86 12.91
CA ARG A 434 17.60 -13.03 14.29
C ARG A 434 17.34 -14.44 14.83
N GLY A 435 16.26 -15.10 14.42
CA GLY A 435 16.01 -16.51 14.69
C GLY A 435 17.11 -17.41 14.12
N TYR A 436 17.47 -17.18 12.85
CA TYR A 436 18.60 -17.83 12.20
C TYR A 436 19.95 -17.55 12.89
N LEU A 437 20.29 -16.29 13.19
CA LEU A 437 21.54 -15.96 13.89
C LEU A 437 21.62 -16.63 15.28
N LYS A 438 20.51 -16.73 16.02
CA LYS A 438 20.44 -17.46 17.29
C LYS A 438 20.60 -18.98 17.11
N PHE A 439 20.14 -19.54 15.98
CA PHE A 439 20.41 -20.93 15.63
C PHE A 439 21.92 -21.14 15.34
N VAL A 440 22.54 -20.26 14.55
CA VAL A 440 23.98 -20.30 14.24
C VAL A 440 24.84 -20.17 15.50
N GLN A 441 24.49 -19.29 16.45
CA GLN A 441 25.19 -19.20 17.75
C GLN A 441 25.06 -20.49 18.57
N ARG A 442 23.89 -21.14 18.59
CA ARG A 442 23.70 -22.44 19.25
C ARG A 442 24.51 -23.55 18.57
N TRP A 443 24.62 -23.51 17.24
CA TRP A 443 25.43 -24.47 16.47
C TRP A 443 26.93 -24.29 16.73
N GLY A 444 27.43 -23.06 16.79
CA GLY A 444 28.80 -22.77 17.25
C GLY A 444 29.05 -23.37 18.63
N LYS A 445 28.15 -23.12 19.58
CA LYS A 445 28.25 -23.68 20.94
C LYS A 445 28.26 -25.21 20.99
N ALA A 446 27.39 -25.87 20.22
CA ALA A 446 27.37 -27.33 20.13
C ALA A 446 28.69 -27.87 19.55
N THR A 447 29.22 -27.22 18.51
CA THR A 447 30.49 -27.60 17.86
C THR A 447 31.67 -27.49 18.83
N GLY A 448 31.71 -26.45 19.67
CA GLY A 448 32.72 -26.29 20.72
C GLY A 448 32.68 -27.41 21.78
N SER A 449 31.49 -27.90 22.13
CA SER A 449 31.33 -29.03 23.06
C SER A 449 31.94 -30.33 22.51
N PHE A 450 31.69 -30.66 21.24
CA PHE A 450 32.26 -31.86 20.61
C PHE A 450 33.79 -31.80 20.47
N SER A 451 34.36 -30.60 20.32
CA SER A 451 35.81 -30.41 20.23
C SER A 451 36.52 -30.41 21.59
N SER A 452 35.79 -30.25 22.71
CA SER A 452 36.38 -30.27 24.06
C SER A 452 36.27 -31.63 24.74
N ASP A 453 35.29 -32.46 24.37
CA ASP A 453 35.22 -33.88 24.77
C ASP A 453 36.26 -34.78 24.06
N SER A 454 36.96 -34.28 23.02
CA SER A 454 37.98 -35.04 22.28
C SER A 454 39.42 -34.77 22.73
N ASP A 455 39.70 -33.60 23.32
CA ASP A 455 41.05 -33.16 23.70
C ASP A 455 41.28 -33.21 25.24
N SER A 456 40.63 -34.14 25.95
CA SER A 456 40.74 -34.24 27.42
C SER A 456 41.99 -34.99 27.92
N LEU A 457 43.16 -34.72 27.33
CA LEU A 457 44.48 -35.11 27.85
C LEU A 457 45.51 -34.02 27.48
N ASP A 458 46.26 -33.56 28.49
CA ASP A 458 47.40 -32.61 28.45
C ASP A 458 47.05 -31.18 27.94
N ASP A 459 47.24 -30.07 28.65
CA ASP A 459 48.23 -29.73 29.68
C ASP A 459 47.86 -28.35 30.32
N ASN A 460 48.44 -28.02 31.48
CA ASN A 460 48.27 -26.72 32.14
C ASN A 460 49.20 -25.65 31.55
N SER A 461 48.67 -24.61 30.91
CA SER A 461 49.45 -23.38 30.69
C SER A 461 48.60 -22.11 30.83
N GLY A 462 48.92 -21.30 31.85
CA GLY A 462 48.21 -20.08 32.14
C GLY A 462 48.39 -19.00 31.07
N LYS A 463 47.28 -18.37 30.67
CA LYS A 463 47.28 -17.10 29.92
C LYS A 463 46.43 -16.07 30.66
N GLY A 464 46.94 -14.84 30.71
CA GLY A 464 46.42 -13.78 31.56
C GLY A 464 45.00 -13.36 31.20
N HIS A 465 44.21 -12.99 32.22
CA HIS A 465 42.87 -12.43 32.05
C HIS A 465 42.91 -11.06 31.35
N LEU A 466 42.89 -11.06 30.02
CA LEU A 466 42.53 -9.88 29.26
C LEU A 466 41.01 -9.67 29.41
N ARG A 467 40.66 -8.58 30.09
CA ARG A 467 39.33 -8.29 30.61
C ARG A 467 38.38 -7.95 29.46
N GLN A 468 37.75 -8.95 28.86
CA GLN A 468 36.78 -8.77 27.80
C GLN A 468 35.54 -8.05 28.34
N VAL A 469 35.49 -6.73 28.10
CA VAL A 469 34.34 -5.89 28.41
C VAL A 469 33.14 -6.44 27.65
N SER A 470 31.97 -6.49 28.31
CA SER A 470 30.68 -6.82 27.70
C SER A 470 30.34 -5.84 26.58
N THR A 471 30.92 -6.05 25.40
CA THR A 471 30.55 -5.37 24.18
C THR A 471 29.17 -5.87 23.78
N CYS A 472 28.17 -5.00 23.95
CA CYS A 472 26.94 -5.13 23.20
C CYS A 472 27.31 -5.25 21.71
N ASP A 473 26.53 -6.00 20.93
CA ASP A 473 26.94 -6.41 19.57
C ASP A 473 26.83 -5.24 18.57
N ILE A 474 27.80 -4.31 18.67
CA ILE A 474 27.83 -3.05 17.91
C ILE A 474 27.82 -3.32 16.40
N SER A 475 28.41 -4.43 15.94
CA SER A 475 28.36 -4.80 14.53
C SER A 475 26.97 -5.28 14.11
N ALA A 476 26.26 -6.07 14.93
CA ALA A 476 24.87 -6.42 14.65
C ALA A 476 23.96 -5.19 14.54
N TRP A 477 24.19 -4.18 15.39
CA TRP A 477 23.52 -2.89 15.28
C TRP A 477 23.93 -2.12 14.01
N TYR A 478 25.23 -2.01 13.72
CA TYR A 478 25.74 -1.29 12.55
C TYR A 478 25.23 -1.88 11.23
N TYR A 479 25.35 -3.20 11.06
CA TYR A 479 24.83 -3.89 9.87
C TYR A 479 23.31 -3.85 9.80
N GLY A 480 22.60 -4.01 10.91
CA GLY A 480 21.13 -3.91 10.97
C GLY A 480 20.63 -2.52 10.57
N LEU A 481 21.21 -1.45 11.13
CA LEU A 481 20.90 -0.07 10.79
C LEU A 481 21.30 0.26 9.34
N GLY A 482 22.44 -0.24 8.85
CA GLY A 482 22.85 -0.07 7.45
C GLY A 482 21.88 -0.72 6.46
N MET A 483 21.42 -1.96 6.74
CA MET A 483 20.39 -2.62 5.94
C MET A 483 19.07 -1.85 5.96
N ALA A 484 18.60 -1.40 7.14
CA ALA A 484 17.37 -0.64 7.27
C ALA A 484 17.45 0.73 6.55
N PHE A 485 18.56 1.46 6.71
CA PHE A 485 18.82 2.73 6.04
C PHE A 485 18.80 2.57 4.51
N LEU A 486 19.53 1.60 3.96
CA LEU A 486 19.53 1.34 2.52
C LEU A 486 18.15 0.88 2.02
N ALA A 487 17.41 0.08 2.80
CA ALA A 487 16.06 -0.37 2.45
C ALA A 487 15.02 0.77 2.40
N VAL A 488 15.22 1.87 3.13
CA VAL A 488 14.37 3.07 3.05
C VAL A 488 14.88 4.05 1.97
N VAL A 489 16.20 4.28 1.90
CA VAL A 489 16.78 5.24 0.96
C VAL A 489 16.66 4.77 -0.48
N ALA A 490 16.94 3.49 -0.78
CA ALA A 490 16.93 3.00 -2.16
C ALA A 490 15.58 3.21 -2.89
N PRO A 491 14.41 2.89 -2.30
CA PRO A 491 13.12 3.22 -2.89
C PRO A 491 12.79 4.72 -2.89
N SER A 492 13.36 5.50 -1.96
CA SER A 492 13.06 6.93 -1.80
C SER A 492 13.88 7.86 -2.70
N LEU A 493 15.03 7.40 -3.24
CA LEU A 493 15.91 8.18 -4.12
C LEU A 493 15.18 8.91 -5.27
N PRO A 494 14.22 8.30 -6.01
CA PRO A 494 13.53 9.00 -7.09
C PRO A 494 12.68 10.18 -6.59
N CYS A 495 12.10 10.07 -5.39
CA CYS A 495 11.34 11.14 -4.76
C CYS A 495 12.28 12.25 -4.25
N LEU A 496 13.43 11.90 -3.67
CA LEU A 496 14.45 12.86 -3.22
C LEU A 496 15.01 13.70 -4.38
N PHE A 497 15.16 13.12 -5.57
CA PHE A 497 15.58 13.83 -6.78
C PHE A 497 14.43 14.47 -7.58
N GLY A 498 13.18 14.45 -7.08
CA GLY A 498 12.03 15.03 -7.76
C GLY A 498 11.66 14.39 -9.10
N ILE A 499 12.13 13.17 -9.37
CA ILE A 499 11.95 12.49 -10.65
C ILE A 499 10.49 12.04 -10.77
N THR A 500 9.84 12.38 -11.89
CA THR A 500 8.44 12.04 -12.20
C THR A 500 8.31 10.91 -13.20
N ALA A 501 9.27 10.75 -14.11
CA ALA A 501 9.23 9.75 -15.18
C ALA A 501 9.33 8.32 -14.62
N LEU A 502 8.29 7.50 -14.85
CA LEU A 502 8.16 6.15 -14.30
C LEU A 502 9.38 5.25 -14.58
N PHE A 503 9.84 5.19 -15.83
CA PHE A 503 10.99 4.35 -16.18
C PHE A 503 12.28 4.78 -15.49
N LEU A 504 12.49 6.09 -15.26
CA LEU A 504 13.64 6.60 -14.53
C LEU A 504 13.49 6.35 -13.01
N ARG A 505 12.27 6.45 -12.45
CA ARG A 505 11.98 6.02 -11.07
C ARG A 505 12.35 4.54 -10.87
N LEU A 506 11.83 3.67 -11.73
CA LEU A 506 12.07 2.23 -11.67
C LEU A 506 13.55 1.89 -11.86
N GLY A 507 14.24 2.54 -12.79
CA GLY A 507 15.69 2.38 -12.98
C GLY A 507 16.50 2.72 -11.73
N LEU A 508 16.20 3.84 -11.07
CA LEU A 508 16.85 4.21 -9.81
C LEU A 508 16.50 3.28 -8.64
N MET A 509 15.25 2.82 -8.55
CA MET A 509 14.85 1.81 -7.55
C MET A 509 15.62 0.49 -7.75
N VAL A 510 15.84 0.06 -8.99
CA VAL A 510 16.65 -1.13 -9.31
C VAL A 510 18.11 -0.92 -8.92
N VAL A 511 18.72 0.23 -9.25
CA VAL A 511 20.11 0.54 -8.85
C VAL A 511 20.25 0.57 -7.33
N GLY A 512 19.32 1.20 -6.61
CA GLY A 512 19.30 1.20 -5.15
C GLY A 512 19.11 -0.22 -4.56
N GLY A 513 18.27 -1.04 -5.20
CA GLY A 513 18.09 -2.45 -4.84
C GLY A 513 19.35 -3.29 -5.01
N ILE A 514 20.15 -3.05 -6.05
CA ILE A 514 21.46 -3.70 -6.25
C ILE A 514 22.45 -3.31 -5.14
N VAL A 515 22.48 -2.04 -4.74
CA VAL A 515 23.32 -1.55 -3.64
C VAL A 515 22.90 -2.18 -2.31
N LEU A 516 21.60 -2.23 -2.02
CA LEU A 516 21.04 -2.91 -0.85
C LEU A 516 21.40 -4.41 -0.84
N ALA A 517 21.20 -5.12 -1.95
CA ALA A 517 21.53 -6.54 -2.06
C ALA A 517 23.03 -6.81 -1.85
N SER A 518 23.91 -5.95 -2.39
CA SER A 518 25.35 -6.03 -2.17
C SER A 518 25.71 -5.88 -0.69
N PHE A 519 25.13 -4.88 0.00
CA PHE A 519 25.34 -4.67 1.43
C PHE A 519 24.77 -5.81 2.29
N MET A 520 23.57 -6.30 1.97
CA MET A 520 22.93 -7.43 2.66
C MET A 520 23.75 -8.72 2.53
N THR A 521 24.36 -8.96 1.38
CA THR A 521 25.27 -10.11 1.15
C THR A 521 26.41 -10.06 2.15
N TYR A 522 27.19 -8.97 2.13
CA TYR A 522 28.32 -8.75 3.06
C TYR A 522 27.90 -8.80 4.54
N ALA A 523 26.82 -8.10 4.90
CA ALA A 523 26.29 -8.07 6.25
C ALA A 523 25.89 -9.48 6.75
N SER A 524 25.16 -10.25 5.92
CA SER A 524 24.66 -11.57 6.33
C SER A 524 25.77 -12.59 6.59
N GLU A 525 26.82 -12.59 5.77
CA GLU A 525 27.99 -13.44 5.94
C GLU A 525 28.72 -13.08 7.25
N HIS A 526 29.10 -11.81 7.42
CA HIS A 526 29.80 -11.35 8.63
C HIS A 526 29.01 -11.60 9.92
N LEU A 527 27.68 -11.40 9.90
CA LEU A 527 26.83 -11.65 11.06
C LEU A 527 26.73 -13.14 11.42
N ALA A 528 26.64 -14.04 10.45
CA ALA A 528 26.59 -15.48 10.73
C ALA A 528 27.94 -16.01 11.23
N ILE A 529 29.06 -15.61 10.60
CA ILE A 529 30.40 -15.97 11.06
C ILE A 529 30.61 -15.48 12.50
N ARG A 530 30.27 -14.21 12.80
CA ARG A 530 30.37 -13.67 14.17
C ARG A 530 29.47 -14.41 15.15
N ALA A 531 28.23 -14.72 14.78
CA ALA A 531 27.31 -15.47 15.64
C ALA A 531 27.86 -16.86 15.97
N PHE A 532 28.46 -17.56 15.00
CA PHE A 532 29.08 -18.88 15.19
C PHE A 532 30.30 -18.79 16.12
N LEU A 533 31.23 -17.87 15.87
CA LEU A 533 32.42 -17.66 16.70
C LEU A 533 32.06 -17.29 18.13
N LYS A 534 31.09 -16.39 18.33
CA LYS A 534 30.55 -16.05 19.66
C LYS A 534 29.95 -17.27 20.38
N GLY A 535 29.33 -18.19 19.62
CA GLY A 535 28.85 -19.46 20.15
C GLY A 535 29.96 -20.36 20.69
N LEU A 536 31.14 -20.34 20.06
CA LEU A 536 32.34 -21.04 20.54
C LEU A 536 32.91 -20.33 21.79
N GLU A 537 33.09 -19.00 21.74
CA GLU A 537 33.62 -18.19 22.86
C GLU A 537 32.77 -18.29 24.15
N ASP A 538 31.43 -18.40 24.01
CA ASP A 538 30.47 -18.57 25.12
C ASP A 538 30.68 -19.88 25.95
N MET A 539 31.66 -20.73 25.59
CA MET A 539 32.09 -21.90 26.37
C MET A 539 33.29 -21.63 27.30
N GLU A 540 34.21 -20.73 26.94
CA GLU A 540 35.52 -20.59 27.61
C GLU A 540 35.48 -19.79 28.92
N THR A 541 34.34 -19.17 29.27
CA THR A 541 34.23 -18.32 30.47
C THR A 541 33.18 -18.79 31.48
N PRO A 542 33.55 -19.02 32.76
CA PRO A 542 32.58 -19.29 33.80
C PRO A 542 31.77 -18.01 34.12
N ARG A 543 30.47 -18.06 33.79
CA ARG A 543 29.41 -17.06 34.04
C ARG A 543 29.78 -15.90 34.99
N THR A 544 30.19 -14.77 34.41
CA THR A 544 29.91 -13.43 34.96
C THR A 544 28.97 -12.68 34.01
N ARG A 545 27.65 -12.93 34.14
CA ARG A 545 26.62 -12.25 33.35
C ARG A 545 26.49 -10.79 33.78
N ASN A 546 27.12 -9.88 33.03
CA ASN A 546 26.61 -8.51 32.89
C ASN A 546 25.67 -8.49 31.68
N ALA A 547 24.42 -8.11 31.89
CA ALA A 547 23.41 -8.11 30.83
C ALA A 547 23.47 -6.82 29.99
N CYS A 548 23.62 -6.93 28.65
CA CYS A 548 23.27 -5.82 27.77
C CYS A 548 21.76 -5.83 27.48
N PHE A 549 21.12 -4.67 27.60
CA PHE A 549 19.67 -4.52 27.71
C PHE A 549 18.82 -4.84 26.45
N PHE A 550 19.44 -5.21 25.32
CA PHE A 550 18.74 -5.34 24.02
C PHE A 550 19.14 -6.58 23.15
N CYS A 551 19.87 -7.56 23.70
CA CYS A 551 20.36 -8.74 22.93
C CYS A 551 19.29 -9.79 22.56
#